data_AF-A0A0T6B736-F1
#
_entry.id   AF-A0A0T6B736-F1
#
_cell.length_a   1.000
_cell.length_b   1.000
_cell.length_c   1.000
_cell.angle_alpha   90.00
_cell.angle_beta   90.00
_cell.angle_gamma   90.00
#
_symmetry.space_group_name_H-M   'P 1'
#
loop_
_entity.id
_entity.type
_entity.pdbx_description
1 polymer ?
#
loop_
_entity_poly.entity_id
_entity_poly.type
_entity_poly.pdbx_seq_one_letter_code
_entity_poly.pdbx_strand_id
1 'polypeptide(L)'
;MMSQFIRFLGDNFITQLERPKSSLGYRYPTLRDHPLRTSEIWIRGKQADDGAEGLWRLYDDLYDFTEFMRDHPGGSDWLELTKGTDITEAFEAHHISTNPEKLLHLYFVRKARTPRNSPFTFEEDGFYKTVKRRVRKELENVPKHPERRSRILADILFFTFMITSLIAVREQSYVAGFISGLFLTMACIAAHNFFHQRDNF
;
A
#
# COMPACT_ATOMS: atom_id res chain seq x y z
N MET A 1 19.37 41.47 -16.54
CA MET A 1 17.99 41.93 -16.26
C MET A 1 16.92 40.87 -16.60
N MET A 2 17.09 40.05 -17.65
CA MET A 2 16.09 39.03 -18.06
C MET A 2 16.05 37.76 -17.18
N SER A 3 17.15 37.43 -16.48
CA SER A 3 17.25 36.22 -15.63
C SER A 3 16.53 36.34 -14.27
N GLN A 4 16.41 37.55 -13.71
CA GLN A 4 15.67 37.77 -12.47
C GLN A 4 14.15 37.83 -12.71
N PHE A 5 13.72 38.28 -13.89
CA PHE A 5 12.30 38.34 -14.27
C PHE A 5 11.69 36.95 -14.50
N ILE A 6 12.48 36.00 -15.04
CA ILE A 6 12.05 34.60 -15.21
C ILE A 6 11.96 33.86 -13.86
N ARG A 7 12.86 34.14 -12.92
CA ARG A 7 12.74 33.62 -11.53
C ARG A 7 11.54 34.20 -10.78
N PHE A 8 11.22 35.48 -11.02
CA PHE A 8 10.08 36.13 -10.39
C PHE A 8 8.72 35.62 -10.90
N LEU A 9 8.64 35.19 -12.16
CA LEU A 9 7.41 34.62 -12.75
C LEU A 9 7.24 33.12 -12.47
N GLY A 10 8.33 32.37 -12.28
CA GLY A 10 8.29 30.94 -11.97
C GLY A 10 7.83 30.61 -10.55
N ASP A 11 8.28 31.40 -9.56
CA ASP A 11 8.03 31.11 -8.15
C ASP A 11 6.73 31.77 -7.62
N ASN A 12 6.21 32.82 -8.28
CA ASN A 12 5.07 33.60 -7.78
C ASN A 12 3.74 33.41 -8.53
N PHE A 13 3.71 32.78 -9.71
CA PHE A 13 2.46 32.67 -10.48
C PHE A 13 1.61 31.44 -10.08
N ILE A 14 2.22 30.42 -9.47
CA ILE A 14 1.52 29.21 -8.99
C ILE A 14 1.22 29.29 -7.48
N THR A 15 1.81 30.24 -6.75
CA THR A 15 1.79 30.28 -5.28
C THR A 15 0.62 31.07 -4.64
N GLN A 16 -0.45 31.41 -5.39
CA GLN A 16 -1.57 32.20 -4.84
C GLN A 16 -2.98 31.63 -5.00
N LEU A 17 -3.14 30.39 -5.48
CA LEU A 17 -4.44 29.72 -5.31
C LEU A 17 -4.50 29.15 -3.90
N GLU A 18 -5.46 29.63 -3.09
CA GLU A 18 -5.75 29.04 -1.78
C GLU A 18 -6.00 27.54 -1.98
N ARG A 19 -5.17 26.70 -1.34
CA ARG A 19 -5.28 25.25 -1.49
C ARG A 19 -6.66 24.80 -1.00
N PRO A 20 -7.31 23.85 -1.70
CA PRO A 20 -8.64 23.41 -1.31
C PRO A 20 -8.59 22.80 0.09
N LYS A 21 -9.51 23.25 0.96
CA LYS A 21 -9.66 22.70 2.31
C LYS A 21 -10.49 21.43 2.23
N SER A 22 -10.01 20.38 2.89
CA SER A 22 -10.73 19.12 2.97
C SER A 22 -12.01 19.29 3.80
N SER A 23 -13.13 18.74 3.32
CA SER A 23 -14.36 18.63 4.12
C SER A 23 -14.19 17.72 5.35
N LEU A 24 -13.17 16.86 5.34
CA LEU A 24 -12.80 15.97 6.44
C LEU A 24 -11.74 16.57 7.38
N GLY A 25 -11.32 17.82 7.15
CA GLY A 25 -10.46 18.56 8.08
C GLY A 25 -8.96 18.19 8.07
N TYR A 26 -8.53 17.22 7.25
CA TYR A 26 -7.11 16.92 7.11
C TYR A 26 -6.40 17.95 6.22
N ARG A 27 -5.10 18.13 6.48
CA ARG A 27 -4.25 19.11 5.79
C ARG A 27 -4.05 18.73 4.32
N TYR A 28 -3.92 19.75 3.47
CA TYR A 28 -3.59 19.53 2.06
C TYR A 28 -2.22 18.84 1.95
N PRO A 29 -2.11 17.66 1.31
CA PRO A 29 -0.89 16.87 1.35
C PRO A 29 0.33 17.57 0.73
N THR A 30 1.47 17.44 1.40
CA THR A 30 2.76 17.92 0.93
C THR A 30 3.15 17.17 -0.36
N LEU A 31 3.75 17.89 -1.32
CA LEU A 31 4.11 17.41 -2.66
C LEU A 31 2.94 16.95 -3.56
N ARG A 32 1.67 17.20 -3.18
CA ARG A 32 0.50 16.83 -3.99
C ARG A 32 0.47 17.43 -5.40
N ASP A 33 1.01 18.63 -5.55
CA ASP A 33 1.05 19.42 -6.79
C ASP A 33 2.38 19.28 -7.54
N HIS A 34 3.25 18.36 -7.11
CA HIS A 34 4.52 18.13 -7.78
C HIS A 34 4.28 17.73 -9.26
N PRO A 35 5.05 18.26 -10.23
CA PRO A 35 4.82 17.99 -11.66
C PRO A 35 4.86 16.50 -12.02
N LEU A 36 5.76 15.75 -11.36
CA LEU A 36 5.84 14.30 -11.46
C LEU A 36 4.98 13.65 -10.37
N ARG A 37 4.07 12.76 -10.77
CA ARG A 37 3.16 12.02 -9.89
C ARG A 37 3.63 10.57 -9.74
N THR A 38 4.68 10.37 -8.96
CA THR A 38 5.23 9.03 -8.66
C THR A 38 4.86 8.59 -7.25
N SER A 39 4.84 7.28 -7.00
CA SER A 39 4.67 6.71 -5.66
C SER A 39 5.72 7.22 -4.66
N GLU A 40 6.98 7.35 -5.07
CA GLU A 40 8.07 7.84 -4.22
C GLU A 40 7.80 9.27 -3.71
N ILE A 41 7.38 10.17 -4.60
CA ILE A 41 6.99 11.55 -4.24
C ILE A 41 5.80 11.54 -3.28
N TRP A 42 4.83 10.66 -3.48
CA TRP A 42 3.69 10.52 -2.58
C TRP A 42 4.14 10.05 -1.18
N ILE A 43 5.01 9.04 -1.09
CA ILE A 43 5.58 8.56 0.17
C ILE A 43 6.37 9.66 0.87
N ARG A 44 7.21 10.42 0.14
CA ARG A 44 7.96 11.56 0.72
C ARG A 44 7.03 12.64 1.27
N GLY A 45 5.92 12.93 0.58
CA GLY A 45 4.89 13.84 1.06
C GLY A 45 4.28 13.36 2.38
N LYS A 46 3.92 12.07 2.44
CA LYS A 46 3.42 11.43 3.67
C LYS A 46 4.43 11.48 4.81
N GLN A 47 5.70 11.19 4.54
CA GLN A 47 6.78 11.27 5.54
C GLN A 47 6.90 12.67 6.16
N ALA A 48 6.71 13.72 5.35
CA ALA A 48 6.72 15.09 5.81
C ALA A 48 5.48 15.45 6.67
N ASP A 49 4.31 14.90 6.33
CA ASP A 49 3.02 15.26 6.93
C ASP A 49 2.66 14.45 8.19
N ASP A 50 3.10 13.20 8.27
CA ASP A 50 2.59 12.21 9.22
C ASP A 50 3.20 12.33 10.63
N GLY A 51 4.31 13.05 10.78
CA GLY A 51 4.97 13.23 12.07
C GLY A 51 5.53 11.94 12.67
N ALA A 52 5.92 10.98 11.82
CA ALA A 52 6.48 9.71 12.28
C ALA A 52 7.99 9.78 12.58
N GLU A 53 8.65 10.91 12.30
CA GLU A 53 10.04 11.20 12.69
C GLU A 53 11.06 10.13 12.23
N GLY A 54 10.84 9.54 11.04
CA GLY A 54 11.70 8.47 10.48
C GLY A 54 11.44 7.08 11.07
N LEU A 55 10.51 6.96 12.02
CA LEU A 55 9.99 5.73 12.60
C LEU A 55 8.63 5.37 11.94
N TRP A 56 7.97 4.33 12.44
CA TRP A 56 6.59 4.01 12.06
C TRP A 56 5.65 4.59 13.10
N ARG A 57 4.73 5.44 12.67
CA ARG A 57 3.68 5.96 13.55
C ARG A 57 2.47 5.04 13.50
N LEU A 58 1.99 4.65 14.68
CA LEU A 58 0.74 3.94 14.84
C LEU A 58 -0.04 4.65 15.95
N TYR A 59 -1.20 5.18 15.60
CA TYR A 59 -1.94 6.12 16.43
C TYR A 59 -1.07 7.32 16.85
N ASP A 60 -0.97 7.57 18.14
CA ASP A 60 -0.14 8.64 18.71
C ASP A 60 1.19 8.13 19.23
N ASP A 61 1.59 6.92 18.84
CA ASP A 61 2.80 6.26 19.28
C ASP A 61 3.76 6.01 18.10
N LEU A 62 5.06 6.08 18.37
CA LEU A 62 6.13 5.81 17.41
C LEU A 62 6.83 4.49 17.78
N TYR A 63 7.06 3.67 16.76
CA TYR A 63 7.61 2.33 16.89
C TYR A 63 8.84 2.16 16.01
N ASP A 64 9.82 1.39 16.46
CA ASP A 64 10.94 0.94 15.64
C ASP A 64 10.81 -0.54 15.32
N PHE A 65 10.37 -0.83 14.09
CA PHE A 65 10.22 -2.19 13.61
C PHE A 65 11.47 -2.71 12.87
N THR A 66 12.59 -1.99 12.88
CA THR A 66 13.77 -2.31 12.06
C THR A 66 14.22 -3.77 12.21
N GLU A 67 14.31 -4.26 13.44
CA GLU A 67 14.69 -5.66 13.72
C GLU A 67 13.58 -6.66 13.37
N PHE A 68 12.31 -6.25 13.47
CA PHE A 68 11.16 -7.10 13.20
C PHE A 68 10.84 -7.26 11.71
N MET A 69 11.31 -6.36 10.83
CA MET A 69 10.85 -6.32 9.44
C MET A 69 11.01 -7.64 8.70
N ARG A 70 12.09 -8.39 8.95
CA ARG A 70 12.38 -9.68 8.29
C ARG A 70 11.48 -10.81 8.80
N ASP A 71 11.00 -10.68 10.03
CA ASP A 71 10.13 -11.65 10.69
C ASP A 71 8.65 -11.33 10.49
N HIS A 72 8.33 -10.17 9.91
CA HIS A 72 6.96 -9.78 9.62
C HIS A 72 6.27 -10.82 8.71
N PRO A 73 5.15 -11.44 9.15
CA PRO A 73 4.47 -12.47 8.35
C PRO A 73 3.96 -11.98 7.00
N GLY A 74 3.68 -10.68 6.87
CA GLY A 74 3.28 -10.05 5.60
C GLY A 74 4.43 -9.65 4.68
N GLY A 75 5.69 -9.94 5.05
CA GLY A 75 6.89 -9.53 4.31
C GLY A 75 7.47 -8.19 4.76
N SER A 76 8.74 -7.97 4.47
CA SER A 76 9.49 -6.76 4.87
C SER A 76 9.08 -5.51 4.10
N ASP A 77 8.68 -5.67 2.84
CA ASP A 77 8.49 -4.58 1.87
C ASP A 77 7.52 -3.52 2.37
N TRP A 78 6.41 -3.93 2.98
CA TRP A 78 5.43 -2.99 3.51
C TRP A 78 6.01 -2.11 4.61
N LEU A 79 6.87 -2.66 5.48
CA LEU A 79 7.53 -1.87 6.53
C LEU A 79 8.65 -1.00 5.94
N GLU A 80 9.42 -1.52 4.98
CA GLU A 80 10.48 -0.75 4.32
C GLU A 80 9.92 0.45 3.55
N LEU A 81 8.89 0.24 2.71
CA LEU A 81 8.26 1.28 1.90
C LEU A 81 7.55 2.35 2.74
N THR A 82 7.04 1.99 3.91
CA THR A 82 6.25 2.89 4.78
C THR A 82 7.07 3.49 5.93
N LYS A 83 8.37 3.24 5.98
CA LYS A 83 9.25 3.82 6.99
C LYS A 83 9.14 5.35 6.98
N GLY A 84 8.94 5.94 8.15
CA GLY A 84 8.74 7.38 8.29
C GLY A 84 7.32 7.86 8.02
N THR A 85 6.33 6.98 7.89
CA THR A 85 4.91 7.35 7.70
C THR A 85 4.02 6.92 8.86
N ASP A 86 2.79 7.44 8.88
CA ASP A 86 1.71 6.95 9.72
C ASP A 86 1.05 5.74 9.06
N ILE A 87 1.18 4.59 9.71
CA ILE A 87 0.71 3.29 9.23
C ILE A 87 -0.58 2.83 9.94
N THR A 88 -1.28 3.71 10.66
CA THR A 88 -2.48 3.35 11.45
C THR A 88 -3.56 2.68 10.60
N GLU A 89 -3.95 3.31 9.50
CA GLU A 89 -5.00 2.77 8.63
C GLU A 89 -4.58 1.43 8.00
N ALA A 90 -3.32 1.33 7.58
CA ALA A 90 -2.78 0.11 7.00
C ALA A 90 -2.74 -1.03 8.03
N PHE A 91 -2.26 -0.75 9.24
CA PHE A 91 -2.25 -1.70 10.35
C PHE A 91 -3.66 -2.16 10.69
N GLU A 92 -4.60 -1.22 10.82
CA GLU A 92 -5.98 -1.53 11.17
C GLU A 92 -6.69 -2.42 10.13
N ALA A 93 -6.45 -2.14 8.85
CA ALA A 93 -7.04 -2.88 7.73
C ALA A 93 -6.47 -4.28 7.53
N HIS A 94 -5.16 -4.45 7.69
CA HIS A 94 -4.50 -5.73 7.39
C HIS A 94 -4.49 -6.67 8.60
N HIS A 95 -4.37 -6.13 9.82
CA HIS A 95 -4.32 -6.94 11.03
C HIS A 95 -5.72 -7.12 11.63
N ILE A 96 -6.51 -7.99 11.01
CA ILE A 96 -7.86 -8.30 11.52
C ILE A 96 -7.80 -9.05 12.85
N SER A 97 -6.81 -9.91 13.10
CA SER A 97 -6.62 -10.61 14.38
C SER A 97 -6.09 -9.68 15.49
N THR A 98 -6.10 -10.14 16.75
CA THR A 98 -5.61 -9.37 17.91
C THR A 98 -4.14 -9.64 18.25
N ASN A 99 -3.48 -10.57 17.56
CA ASN A 99 -2.10 -10.95 17.87
C ASN A 99 -1.09 -9.82 17.60
N PRO A 100 -1.18 -9.07 16.48
CA PRO A 100 -0.23 -7.99 16.18
C PRO A 100 -0.25 -6.88 17.22
N GLU A 101 -1.44 -6.49 17.71
CA GLU A 101 -1.61 -5.48 18.76
C GLU A 101 -0.84 -5.84 20.04
N LYS A 102 -0.79 -7.13 20.39
CA LYS A 102 -0.05 -7.61 21.57
C LYS A 102 1.46 -7.51 21.43
N LEU A 103 2.00 -7.45 20.22
CA LEU A 103 3.45 -7.39 19.99
C LEU A 103 4.00 -5.96 19.96
N LEU A 104 3.13 -4.95 19.79
CA LEU A 104 3.53 -3.54 19.61
C LEU A 104 4.42 -3.00 20.74
N HIS A 105 4.14 -3.39 21.99
CA HIS A 105 4.88 -2.90 23.16
C HIS A 105 6.38 -3.23 23.12
N LEU A 106 6.80 -4.28 22.38
CA LEU A 106 8.20 -4.66 22.23
C LEU A 106 9.00 -3.66 21.36
N TYR A 107 8.30 -2.89 20.53
CA TYR A 107 8.90 -1.98 19.54
C TYR A 107 8.59 -0.52 19.82
N PHE A 108 7.87 -0.23 20.92
CA PHE A 108 7.49 1.12 21.29
C PHE A 108 8.72 1.96 21.64
N VAL A 109 8.81 3.15 21.05
CA VAL A 109 9.91 4.10 21.33
C VAL A 109 9.39 5.25 22.22
N ARG A 110 8.36 5.96 21.76
CA ARG A 110 7.78 7.13 22.46
C ARG A 110 6.49 7.59 21.77
N LYS A 111 5.78 8.51 22.40
CA LYS A 111 4.63 9.20 21.79
C LYS A 111 5.05 10.20 20.70
N ALA A 112 4.23 10.34 19.68
CA ALA A 112 4.35 11.35 18.64
C ALA A 112 4.14 12.76 19.24
N ARG A 113 4.89 13.74 18.72
CA ARG A 113 4.85 15.12 19.20
C ARG A 113 3.70 15.94 18.63
N THR A 114 3.21 15.56 17.46
CA THR A 114 2.17 16.27 16.71
C THR A 114 0.91 15.44 16.63
N PRO A 115 -0.28 16.06 16.58
CA PRO A 115 -1.53 15.33 16.34
C PRO A 115 -1.50 14.66 14.96
N ARG A 116 -2.22 13.54 14.82
CA ARG A 116 -2.37 12.85 13.53
C ARG A 116 -3.05 13.74 12.50
N ASN A 117 -2.63 13.59 11.24
CA ASN A 117 -3.29 14.20 10.09
C ASN A 117 -4.25 13.18 9.42
N SER A 118 -5.19 12.64 10.18
CA SER A 118 -6.17 11.66 9.70
C SER A 118 -7.55 11.96 10.27
N PRO A 119 -8.63 11.84 9.48
CA PRO A 119 -10.00 11.97 9.98
C PRO A 119 -10.49 10.73 10.74
N PHE A 120 -9.74 9.62 10.71
CA PHE A 120 -10.15 8.35 11.29
C PHE A 120 -9.63 8.19 12.72
N THR A 121 -10.54 8.07 13.67
CA THR A 121 -10.23 7.95 15.10
C THR A 121 -9.95 6.52 15.54
N PHE A 122 -10.63 5.54 14.93
CA PHE A 122 -10.57 4.13 15.31
C PHE A 122 -10.93 3.85 16.78
N GLU A 123 -11.86 4.62 17.34
CA GLU A 123 -12.41 4.37 18.68
C GLU A 123 -12.87 2.92 18.85
N GLU A 124 -12.64 2.35 20.03
CA GLU A 124 -12.91 0.94 20.31
C GLU A 124 -14.40 0.59 20.15
N ASP A 125 -15.32 1.47 20.56
CA ASP A 125 -16.76 1.34 20.37
C ASP A 125 -17.26 1.97 19.05
N GLY A 126 -16.36 2.56 18.26
CA GLY A 126 -16.65 3.18 16.98
C GLY A 126 -17.04 2.21 15.86
N PHE A 127 -17.45 2.78 14.73
CA PHE A 127 -17.93 2.03 13.56
C PHE A 127 -16.88 1.02 13.05
N TYR A 128 -15.66 1.48 12.79
CA TYR A 128 -14.64 0.63 12.17
C TYR A 128 -14.24 -0.56 13.06
N LYS A 129 -13.90 -0.33 14.32
CA LYS A 129 -13.53 -1.41 15.26
C LYS A 129 -14.70 -2.37 15.51
N THR A 130 -15.95 -1.88 15.48
CA THR A 130 -17.15 -2.73 15.51
C THR A 130 -17.25 -3.63 14.28
N VAL A 131 -17.08 -3.09 13.08
CA VAL A 131 -17.05 -3.88 11.84
C VAL A 131 -15.91 -4.89 11.88
N LYS A 132 -14.69 -4.47 12.23
CA LYS A 132 -13.50 -5.32 12.34
C LYS A 132 -13.74 -6.51 13.28
N ARG A 133 -14.35 -6.30 14.45
CA ARG A 133 -14.74 -7.39 15.37
C ARG A 133 -15.77 -8.36 14.79
N ARG A 134 -16.78 -7.85 14.06
CA ARG A 134 -17.80 -8.70 13.42
C ARG A 134 -17.20 -9.51 12.27
N VAL A 135 -16.43 -8.87 11.40
CA VAL A 135 -15.71 -9.52 10.30
C VAL A 135 -14.78 -10.60 10.82
N ARG A 136 -14.03 -10.34 11.89
CA ARG A 136 -13.16 -11.34 12.53
C ARG A 136 -13.90 -12.62 12.90
N LYS A 137 -15.11 -12.52 13.46
CA LYS A 137 -15.95 -13.69 13.80
C LYS A 137 -16.40 -14.43 12.55
N GLU A 138 -16.81 -13.70 11.52
CA GLU A 138 -17.26 -14.32 10.26
C GLU A 138 -16.12 -14.94 9.45
N LEU A 139 -14.88 -14.43 9.58
CA LEU A 139 -13.71 -14.99 8.91
C LEU A 139 -13.45 -16.46 9.30
N GLU A 140 -13.83 -16.88 10.51
CA GLU A 140 -13.73 -18.27 10.95
C GLU A 140 -14.62 -19.21 10.12
N ASN A 141 -15.72 -18.68 9.57
CA ASN A 141 -16.69 -19.43 8.76
C ASN A 141 -16.36 -19.39 7.25
N VAL A 142 -15.38 -18.59 6.83
CA VAL A 142 -15.05 -18.44 5.40
C VAL A 142 -14.30 -19.70 4.91
N PRO A 143 -14.81 -20.39 3.87
CA PRO A 143 -14.14 -21.57 3.34
C PRO A 143 -12.80 -21.19 2.71
N LYS A 144 -11.74 -21.96 3.00
CA LYS A 144 -10.38 -21.74 2.44
C LYS A 144 -10.20 -22.22 0.99
N HIS A 145 -11.19 -22.92 0.43
CA HIS A 145 -11.11 -23.49 -0.91
C HIS A 145 -10.88 -22.49 -2.07
N PRO A 146 -11.42 -21.25 -2.05
CA PRO A 146 -11.17 -20.26 -3.10
C PRO A 146 -9.69 -19.94 -3.30
N GLU A 147 -8.88 -19.94 -2.22
CA GLU A 147 -7.44 -19.68 -2.31
C GLU A 147 -6.73 -20.76 -3.15
N ARG A 148 -7.00 -22.04 -2.85
CA ARG A 148 -6.43 -23.16 -3.60
C ARG A 148 -6.86 -23.13 -5.07
N ARG A 149 -8.14 -22.84 -5.34
CA ARG A 149 -8.65 -22.68 -6.71
C ARG A 149 -7.94 -21.57 -7.46
N SER A 150 -7.74 -20.41 -6.82
CA SER A 150 -7.04 -19.28 -7.43
C SER A 150 -5.61 -19.63 -7.84
N ARG A 151 -4.90 -20.39 -6.99
CA ARG A 151 -3.52 -20.84 -7.27
C ARG A 151 -3.45 -21.80 -8.45
N ILE A 152 -4.30 -22.83 -8.45
CA ILE A 152 -4.38 -23.78 -9.56
C ILE A 152 -4.74 -23.08 -10.87
N LEU A 153 -5.67 -22.11 -10.83
CA LEU A 153 -6.04 -21.37 -12.03
C LEU A 153 -4.87 -20.53 -12.56
N ALA A 154 -4.12 -19.85 -11.67
CA ALA A 154 -2.94 -19.10 -12.07
C ALA A 154 -1.89 -20.00 -12.73
N ASP A 155 -1.63 -21.19 -12.15
CA ASP A 155 -0.71 -22.17 -12.73
C ASP A 155 -1.17 -22.64 -14.12
N ILE A 156 -2.46 -22.97 -14.26
CA ILE A 156 -3.05 -23.39 -15.55
C ILE A 156 -2.91 -22.28 -16.60
N LEU A 157 -3.20 -21.02 -16.24
CA LEU A 157 -3.06 -19.88 -17.15
C LEU A 157 -1.60 -19.73 -17.61
N PHE A 158 -0.64 -19.83 -16.68
CA PHE A 158 0.78 -19.75 -16.98
C PHE A 158 1.25 -20.90 -17.90
N PHE A 159 0.93 -22.16 -17.58
CA PHE A 159 1.32 -23.29 -18.41
C PHE A 159 0.65 -23.26 -19.79
N THR A 160 -0.60 -22.79 -19.88
CA THR A 160 -1.29 -22.62 -21.17
C THR A 160 -0.63 -21.54 -22.01
N PHE A 161 -0.23 -20.42 -21.41
CA PHE A 161 0.61 -19.41 -22.06
C PHE A 161 1.90 -20.03 -22.59
N MET A 162 2.64 -20.77 -21.76
CA MET A 162 3.90 -21.40 -22.19
C MET A 162 3.70 -22.35 -23.38
N ILE A 163 2.72 -23.24 -23.32
CA ILE A 163 2.43 -24.20 -24.40
C ILE A 163 2.02 -23.47 -25.69
N THR A 164 1.10 -22.52 -25.61
CA THR A 164 0.61 -21.79 -26.79
C THR A 164 1.68 -20.89 -27.40
N SER A 165 2.58 -20.31 -26.59
CA SER A 165 3.74 -19.56 -27.08
C SER A 165 4.71 -20.45 -27.87
N LEU A 166 4.97 -21.67 -27.39
CA LEU A 166 5.84 -22.63 -28.07
C LEU A 166 5.22 -23.11 -29.39
N ILE A 167 3.90 -23.36 -29.42
CA ILE A 167 3.17 -23.70 -30.65
C ILE A 167 3.22 -22.53 -31.64
N ALA A 168 3.04 -21.29 -31.17
CA ALA A 168 3.11 -20.11 -32.03
C ALA A 168 4.47 -19.97 -32.72
N VAL A 169 5.55 -20.21 -31.99
CA VAL A 169 6.92 -20.19 -32.54
C VAL A 169 7.16 -21.37 -33.48
N ARG A 170 6.77 -22.59 -33.09
CA ARG A 170 7.00 -23.79 -33.89
C ARG A 170 6.27 -23.73 -35.24
N GLU A 171 5.00 -23.35 -35.21
CA GLU A 171 4.11 -23.34 -36.37
C GLU A 171 4.06 -21.98 -37.07
N GLN A 172 4.82 -20.99 -36.58
CA GLN A 172 4.84 -19.60 -37.08
C GLN A 172 3.41 -19.01 -37.18
N SER A 173 2.57 -19.31 -36.18
CA SER A 173 1.13 -19.01 -36.20
C SER A 173 0.79 -17.76 -35.40
N TYR A 174 0.32 -16.72 -36.08
CA TYR A 174 -0.19 -15.50 -35.44
C TYR A 174 -1.44 -15.75 -34.59
N VAL A 175 -2.28 -16.72 -34.95
CA VAL A 175 -3.47 -17.09 -34.16
C VAL A 175 -3.05 -17.69 -32.82
N ALA A 176 -2.09 -18.61 -32.82
CA ALA A 176 -1.53 -19.16 -31.59
C ALA A 176 -0.82 -18.08 -30.76
N GLY A 177 -0.13 -17.13 -31.43
CA GLY A 177 0.49 -15.98 -30.77
C GLY A 177 -0.54 -15.07 -30.07
N PHE A 178 -1.67 -14.78 -30.72
CA PHE A 178 -2.75 -14.01 -30.11
C PHE A 178 -3.35 -14.72 -28.89
N ILE A 179 -3.62 -16.03 -29.00
CA ILE A 179 -4.12 -16.84 -27.88
C ILE A 179 -3.12 -16.84 -26.72
N SER A 180 -1.83 -16.99 -27.01
CA SER A 180 -0.76 -16.89 -26.02
C SER A 180 -0.76 -15.54 -25.30
N GLY A 181 -0.89 -14.44 -26.04
CA GLY A 181 -0.97 -13.09 -25.45
C GLY A 181 -2.18 -12.89 -24.54
N LEU A 182 -3.33 -13.49 -24.87
CA LEU A 182 -4.52 -13.48 -24.03
C LEU A 182 -4.27 -14.22 -22.70
N PHE A 183 -3.71 -15.44 -22.76
CA PHE A 183 -3.38 -16.21 -21.56
C PHE A 183 -2.33 -15.53 -20.69
N LEU A 184 -1.32 -14.90 -21.29
CA LEU A 184 -0.35 -14.08 -20.57
C LEU A 184 -1.03 -12.93 -19.82
N THR A 185 -1.93 -12.20 -20.49
CA THR A 185 -2.66 -11.09 -19.89
C THR A 185 -3.50 -11.57 -18.69
N MET A 186 -4.22 -12.67 -18.85
CA MET A 186 -5.01 -13.27 -17.76
C MET A 186 -4.13 -13.77 -16.61
N ALA A 187 -2.98 -14.37 -16.92
CA ALA A 187 -2.01 -14.79 -15.90
C ALA A 187 -1.45 -13.60 -15.11
N CYS A 188 -1.10 -12.49 -15.78
CA CYS A 188 -0.64 -11.27 -15.12
C CYS A 188 -1.72 -10.67 -14.21
N ILE A 189 -2.99 -10.67 -14.64
CA ILE A 189 -4.11 -10.20 -13.80
C ILE A 189 -4.29 -11.12 -12.59
N ALA A 190 -4.24 -12.45 -12.78
CA ALA A 190 -4.34 -13.41 -11.68
C ALA A 190 -3.15 -13.28 -10.69
N ALA A 191 -1.96 -12.97 -11.20
CA ALA A 191 -0.75 -12.78 -10.42
C ALA A 191 -0.85 -11.61 -9.42
N HIS A 192 -1.71 -10.62 -9.69
CA HIS A 192 -1.95 -9.49 -8.77
C HIS A 192 -2.35 -9.95 -7.36
N ASN A 193 -3.06 -11.08 -7.24
CA ASN A 193 -3.45 -11.64 -5.94
C ASN A 193 -2.26 -12.04 -5.06
N PHE A 194 -1.09 -12.26 -5.66
CA PHE A 194 0.13 -12.66 -4.98
C PHE A 194 1.02 -11.48 -4.59
N PHE A 195 0.86 -10.31 -5.22
CA PHE A 195 1.59 -9.09 -4.82
C PHE A 195 1.21 -8.59 -3.42
N HIS A 196 0.10 -9.06 -2.87
CA HIS A 196 -0.33 -8.77 -1.49
C HIS A 196 0.20 -9.79 -0.47
N GLN A 197 0.93 -10.81 -0.92
CA GLN A 197 1.48 -11.86 -0.06
C GLN A 197 2.97 -11.61 0.20
N ARG A 198 3.48 -12.21 1.28
CA ARG A 198 4.91 -12.21 1.58
C ARG A 198 5.69 -12.91 0.47
N ASP A 199 6.85 -12.36 0.13
CA ASP A 199 7.83 -13.00 -0.75
C ASP A 199 8.21 -14.40 -0.25
N ASN A 200 8.24 -15.34 -1.19
CA ASN A 200 8.44 -16.76 -0.93
C ASN A 200 9.77 -17.29 -1.50
N PHE A 201 10.72 -16.40 -1.80
CA PHE A 201 12.00 -16.70 -2.43
C PHE A 201 13.20 -16.17 -1.62
#